data_AF-V8PAA8-F1
#
_entry.id   AF-V8PAA8-F1
#
_cell.length_a   1.000
_cell.length_b   1.000
_cell.length_c   1.000
_cell.angle_alpha   90.00
_cell.angle_beta   90.00
_cell.angle_gamma   90.00
#
_symmetry.space_group_name_H-M   'P 1'
#
loop_
_entity.id
_entity.type
_entity.pdbx_description
1 polymer ?
#
loop_
_entity_poly.entity_id
_entity_poly.type
_entity_poly.pdbx_seq_one_letter_code
_entity_poly.pdbx_strand_id
1 'polypeptide(L)'
;MIPRSYTFPVDPTIQSATDETAVQLSELLSLPVLMKRVSLVNKAIVDYYFVELNVEKHFEALRHFLLMEDGEFAQSLSDLLFEKVDWPLNIVITENCMNKYNKIFSFLLQLKHMVWTLKDVWFHLKRTALVKHASNSVQFRQLQLYKHEMQHFVKVIQGYIANQILHVTWCEFGNKLSSVGNLEEIYRTHAEYLNKAIFRGLLTEKAAPVMNIIHSIFSLILKFRSQLISQSWNFDSSKHVAVHPNFGLMQQSYNTFKYYSHFLFNVVTKLVNRGYQPHLEDFLLRINFNNYYKDN
;
A
#
# COMPACT_ATOMS: atom_id res chain seq x y z
N MET A 1 -15.24 -60.15 78.16
CA MET A 1 -16.39 -59.44 77.54
C MET A 1 -15.87 -58.09 77.06
N ILE A 2 -15.83 -57.65 75.79
CA ILE A 2 -16.41 -57.98 74.47
C ILE A 2 -15.43 -57.35 73.42
N PRO A 3 -15.32 -57.82 72.15
CA PRO A 3 -14.07 -57.80 71.37
C PRO A 3 -13.88 -56.58 70.43
N ARG A 4 -12.60 -56.31 70.08
CA ARG A 4 -12.19 -55.43 68.98
C ARG A 4 -12.68 -55.98 67.64
N SER A 5 -13.56 -55.26 66.95
CA SER A 5 -13.91 -55.52 65.56
C SER A 5 -12.84 -54.92 64.64
N TYR A 6 -12.03 -55.79 64.04
CA TYR A 6 -11.20 -55.48 62.88
C TYR A 6 -12.12 -55.22 61.68
N THR A 7 -12.21 -53.98 61.22
CA THR A 7 -12.76 -53.64 59.91
C THR A 7 -11.66 -53.78 58.86
N PHE A 8 -11.92 -54.61 57.85
CA PHE A 8 -11.04 -54.86 56.71
C PHE A 8 -10.69 -53.56 55.96
N PRO A 9 -9.52 -53.48 55.30
CA PRO A 9 -9.22 -52.39 54.39
C PRO A 9 -10.19 -52.49 53.20
N VAL A 10 -10.95 -51.42 52.98
CA VAL A 10 -11.73 -51.26 51.75
C VAL A 10 -10.73 -51.23 50.58
N ASP A 11 -11.00 -52.05 49.56
CA ASP A 11 -10.18 -52.18 48.36
C ASP A 11 -9.93 -50.80 47.72
N PRO A 12 -8.68 -50.32 47.58
CA PRO A 12 -8.38 -48.97 47.05
C PRO A 12 -8.78 -48.81 45.58
N THR A 13 -9.13 -49.89 44.89
CA THR A 13 -9.56 -49.92 43.49
C THR A 13 -10.98 -49.39 43.27
N ILE A 14 -11.86 -49.42 44.28
CA ILE A 14 -13.25 -48.94 44.15
C ILE A 14 -13.34 -47.41 44.39
N GLN A 15 -12.47 -46.87 45.25
CA GLN A 15 -12.33 -45.43 45.44
C GLN A 15 -11.54 -44.76 44.30
N SER A 16 -10.50 -45.41 43.74
CA SER A 16 -9.75 -44.81 42.63
C SER A 16 -10.59 -44.65 41.36
N ALA A 17 -11.52 -45.58 41.07
CA ALA A 17 -12.38 -45.48 39.89
C ALA A 17 -13.46 -44.39 40.01
N THR A 18 -13.95 -44.12 41.23
CA THR A 18 -14.90 -43.02 41.48
C THR A 18 -14.20 -41.67 41.58
N ASP A 19 -12.97 -41.62 42.12
CA ASP A 19 -12.16 -40.40 42.13
C ASP A 19 -11.55 -40.08 40.75
N GLU A 20 -11.11 -41.05 39.95
CA GLU A 20 -10.66 -40.78 38.56
C GLU A 20 -11.81 -40.29 37.69
N THR A 21 -12.99 -40.89 37.80
CA THR A 21 -14.18 -40.43 37.07
C THR A 21 -14.70 -39.09 37.58
N ALA A 22 -14.62 -38.82 38.89
CA ALA A 22 -14.97 -37.51 39.46
C ALA A 22 -13.94 -36.41 39.11
N VAL A 23 -12.65 -36.74 39.06
CA VAL A 23 -11.59 -35.83 38.61
C VAL A 23 -11.75 -35.55 37.11
N GLN A 24 -11.96 -36.57 36.28
CA GLN A 24 -12.29 -36.40 34.85
C GLN A 24 -13.59 -35.62 34.64
N LEU A 25 -14.64 -35.86 35.43
CA LEU A 25 -15.90 -35.11 35.36
C LEU A 25 -15.72 -33.66 35.84
N SER A 26 -14.90 -33.40 36.86
CA SER A 26 -14.60 -32.05 37.34
C SER A 26 -13.74 -31.26 36.35
N GLU A 27 -12.80 -31.92 35.66
CA GLU A 27 -12.05 -31.35 34.53
C GLU A 27 -12.97 -31.14 33.32
N LEU A 28 -13.83 -32.10 32.98
CA LEU A 28 -14.80 -32.01 31.88
C LEU A 28 -15.95 -31.02 32.16
N LEU A 29 -16.27 -30.72 33.42
CA LEU A 29 -17.26 -29.70 33.80
C LEU A 29 -16.61 -28.32 33.94
N SER A 30 -15.33 -28.24 34.30
CA SER A 30 -14.60 -26.97 34.41
C SER A 30 -14.15 -26.43 33.06
N LEU A 31 -13.74 -27.29 32.12
CA LEU A 31 -13.34 -26.90 30.76
C LEU A 31 -14.44 -26.11 30.01
N PRO A 32 -15.71 -26.56 29.93
CA PRO A 32 -16.79 -25.80 29.30
C PRO A 32 -17.08 -24.47 29.99
N VAL A 33 -16.99 -24.42 31.33
CA VAL A 33 -17.20 -23.20 32.11
C VAL A 33 -16.07 -22.19 31.85
N LEU A 34 -14.83 -22.66 31.81
CA LEU A 34 -13.66 -21.86 31.47
C LEU A 34 -13.77 -21.33 30.04
N MET A 35 -14.12 -22.18 29.07
CA MET A 35 -14.35 -21.79 27.69
C MET A 35 -15.44 -20.71 27.56
N LYS A 36 -16.55 -20.86 28.30
CA LYS A 36 -17.63 -19.87 28.32
C LYS A 36 -17.16 -18.54 28.92
N ARG A 37 -16.36 -18.56 30.00
CA ARG A 37 -15.76 -17.36 30.58
C ARG A 37 -14.84 -16.65 29.60
N VAL A 38 -13.95 -17.38 28.94
CA VAL A 38 -13.04 -16.84 27.92
C VAL A 38 -13.83 -16.21 26.77
N SER A 39 -14.88 -16.89 26.28
CA SER A 39 -15.74 -16.36 25.22
C SER A 39 -16.44 -15.06 25.61
N LEU A 40 -16.96 -14.96 26.84
CA LEU A 40 -17.59 -13.73 27.34
C LEU A 40 -16.58 -12.59 27.47
N VAL A 41 -15.38 -12.86 27.97
CA VAL A 41 -14.31 -11.86 28.08
C VAL A 41 -13.88 -11.38 26.70
N ASN A 42 -13.64 -12.30 25.76
CA ASN A 42 -13.28 -11.96 24.38
C ASN A 42 -14.35 -11.09 23.72
N LYS A 43 -15.63 -11.46 23.86
CA LYS A 43 -16.74 -10.66 23.34
C LYS A 43 -16.77 -9.26 23.96
N ALA A 44 -16.66 -9.15 25.28
CA ALA A 44 -16.66 -7.86 25.96
C ALA A 44 -15.49 -6.96 25.51
N ILE A 45 -14.30 -7.54 25.30
CA ILE A 45 -13.14 -6.80 24.78
C ILE A 45 -13.39 -6.34 23.35
N VAL A 46 -13.88 -7.20 22.47
CA VAL A 46 -14.21 -6.82 21.09
C VAL A 46 -15.24 -5.70 21.07
N ASP A 47 -16.34 -5.85 21.81
CA ASP A 47 -17.39 -4.82 21.92
C ASP A 47 -16.80 -3.50 22.42
N TYR A 48 -15.91 -3.52 23.42
CA TYR A 48 -15.21 -2.32 23.90
C TYR A 48 -14.35 -1.65 22.80
N TYR A 49 -13.58 -2.40 22.02
CA TYR A 49 -12.76 -1.82 20.94
C TYR A 49 -13.59 -1.27 19.78
N PHE A 50 -14.67 -1.94 19.38
CA PHE A 50 -15.49 -1.52 18.25
C PHE A 50 -16.50 -0.43 18.62
N VAL A 51 -17.18 -0.55 19.76
CA VAL A 51 -18.28 0.34 20.14
C VAL A 51 -17.77 1.55 20.93
N GLU A 52 -17.02 1.32 22.01
CA GLU A 52 -16.55 2.41 22.88
C GLU A 52 -15.38 3.14 22.22
N LEU A 53 -14.33 2.41 21.84
CA LEU A 53 -13.11 3.01 21.27
C LEU A 53 -13.24 3.35 19.77
N ASN A 54 -14.28 2.86 19.09
CA ASN A 54 -14.49 3.11 17.65
C ASN A 54 -13.24 2.81 16.81
N VAL A 55 -12.60 1.65 17.00
CA VAL A 55 -11.34 1.30 16.31
C VAL A 55 -11.46 1.37 14.78
N GLU A 56 -12.64 1.11 14.22
CA GLU A 56 -12.90 1.23 12.77
C GLU A 56 -12.69 2.66 12.26
N LYS A 57 -13.15 3.67 13.01
CA LYS A 57 -12.94 5.08 12.63
C LYS A 57 -11.47 5.45 12.63
N HIS A 58 -10.66 4.84 13.51
CA HIS A 58 -9.23 5.03 13.53
C HIS A 58 -8.57 4.41 12.30
N PHE A 59 -8.96 3.18 11.92
CA PHE A 59 -8.50 2.56 10.68
C PHE A 59 -8.93 3.35 9.44
N GLU A 60 -10.16 3.87 9.41
CA GLU A 60 -10.63 4.73 8.35
C GLU A 60 -9.84 6.04 8.29
N ALA A 61 -9.59 6.69 9.43
CA ALA A 61 -8.76 7.90 9.48
C ALA A 61 -7.35 7.64 8.93
N LEU A 62 -6.73 6.51 9.31
CA LEU A 62 -5.43 6.08 8.77
C LEU A 62 -5.49 5.81 7.26
N ARG A 63 -6.60 5.26 6.75
CA ARG A 63 -6.82 5.11 5.31
C ARG A 63 -6.95 6.47 4.63
N HIS A 64 -7.73 7.40 5.15
CA HIS A 64 -7.88 8.74 4.56
C HIS A 64 -6.56 9.51 4.57
N PHE A 65 -5.76 9.36 5.62
CA PHE A 65 -4.37 9.86 5.65
C PHE A 65 -3.53 9.30 4.49
N LEU A 66 -3.55 7.97 4.28
CA LEU A 66 -2.87 7.35 3.14
C LEU A 66 -3.36 7.86 1.78
N LEU A 67 -4.67 8.08 1.65
CA LEU A 67 -5.34 8.44 0.40
C LEU A 67 -5.02 9.86 -0.08
N MET A 68 -4.60 10.76 0.83
CA MET A 68 -4.42 12.19 0.53
C MET A 68 -5.54 12.78 -0.32
N GLU A 69 -6.80 12.54 0.06
CA GLU A 69 -7.92 13.18 -0.63
C GLU A 69 -7.78 14.71 -0.55
N ASP A 70 -7.24 15.24 0.56
CA ASP A 70 -6.89 16.66 0.72
C ASP A 70 -5.37 16.87 0.89
N GLY A 71 -4.75 17.46 -0.14
CA GLY A 71 -3.29 17.58 -0.27
C GLY A 71 -2.57 18.55 0.67
N GLU A 72 -3.29 19.29 1.52
CA GLU A 72 -2.70 20.21 2.51
C GLU A 72 -2.72 19.66 3.94
N PHE A 73 -3.40 18.54 4.19
CA PHE A 73 -3.73 18.09 5.54
C PHE A 73 -2.90 16.90 6.05
N ALA A 74 -2.27 16.15 5.16
CA ALA A 74 -1.72 14.84 5.51
C ALA A 74 -0.63 14.91 6.59
N GLN A 75 0.32 15.85 6.51
CA GLN A 75 1.47 15.88 7.43
C GLN A 75 1.08 16.35 8.85
N SER A 76 0.23 17.37 8.98
CA SER A 76 -0.33 17.78 10.27
C SER A 76 -1.30 16.77 10.84
N LEU A 77 -2.08 16.06 10.00
CA LEU A 77 -2.95 14.97 10.45
C LEU A 77 -2.13 13.75 10.87
N SER A 78 -1.00 13.49 10.22
CA SER A 78 0.01 12.52 10.62
C SER A 78 0.41 12.79 12.05
N ASP A 79 1.01 13.95 12.33
CA ASP A 79 1.55 14.24 13.67
C ASP A 79 0.45 14.23 14.75
N LEU A 80 -0.77 14.70 14.41
CA LEU A 80 -1.92 14.73 15.31
C LEU A 80 -2.59 13.35 15.52
N LEU A 81 -2.59 12.46 14.53
CA LEU A 81 -3.02 11.05 14.67
C LEU A 81 -1.96 10.23 15.40
N PHE A 82 -0.67 10.52 15.16
CA PHE A 82 0.47 9.80 15.71
C PHE A 82 0.72 10.11 17.19
N GLU A 83 0.40 11.32 17.67
CA GLU A 83 0.40 11.65 19.11
C GLU A 83 -0.80 11.08 19.89
N LYS A 84 -1.89 10.68 19.22
CA LYS A 84 -3.17 10.32 19.86
C LYS A 84 -3.53 8.84 19.86
N VAL A 85 -2.65 7.93 19.44
CA VAL A 85 -2.88 6.49 19.64
C VAL A 85 -2.57 6.15 21.10
N ASP A 86 -3.47 6.55 21.98
CA ASP A 86 -3.37 6.31 23.41
C ASP A 86 -3.69 4.86 23.76
N TRP A 87 -3.32 4.48 24.98
CA TRP A 87 -3.81 3.24 25.55
C TRP A 87 -5.34 3.25 25.58
N PRO A 88 -6.01 2.16 25.13
CA PRO A 88 -5.45 0.86 24.78
C PRO A 88 -5.31 0.59 23.26
N LEU A 89 -5.60 1.56 22.40
CA LEU A 89 -5.55 1.39 20.94
C LEU A 89 -4.15 1.06 20.42
N ASN A 90 -3.11 1.51 21.12
CA ASN A 90 -1.70 1.24 20.80
C ASN A 90 -1.33 -0.26 20.87
N ILE A 91 -2.13 -1.09 21.53
CA ILE A 91 -1.97 -2.55 21.55
C ILE A 91 -2.23 -3.12 20.15
N VAL A 92 -3.19 -2.56 19.42
CA VAL A 92 -3.55 -2.97 18.05
C VAL A 92 -2.75 -2.16 17.02
N ILE A 93 -2.76 -0.84 17.16
CA ILE A 93 -2.04 0.08 16.27
C ILE A 93 -0.64 0.31 16.84
N THR A 94 0.25 -0.64 16.55
CA THR A 94 1.63 -0.61 17.02
C THR A 94 2.50 0.37 16.22
N GLU A 95 3.64 0.77 16.78
CA GLU A 95 4.65 1.59 16.09
C GLU A 95 5.12 0.93 14.77
N ASN A 96 5.24 -0.40 14.75
CA ASN A 96 5.57 -1.14 13.53
C ASN A 96 4.50 -0.98 12.44
N CYS A 97 3.21 -0.98 12.81
CA CYS A 97 2.13 -0.68 11.87
C CYS A 97 2.27 0.74 11.32
N MET A 98 2.63 1.71 12.15
CA MET A 98 2.82 3.11 11.73
C MET A 98 4.00 3.29 10.77
N ASN A 99 5.12 2.61 11.01
CA ASN A 99 6.25 2.60 10.08
C ASN A 99 5.85 2.07 8.69
N LYS A 100 4.97 1.05 8.65
CA LYS A 100 4.43 0.52 7.40
C LYS A 100 3.50 1.52 6.69
N TYR A 101 2.63 2.21 7.43
CA TYR A 101 1.81 3.29 6.89
C TYR A 101 2.67 4.40 6.28
N ASN A 102 3.70 4.88 7.01
CA ASN A 102 4.61 5.91 6.53
C ASN A 102 5.37 5.50 5.27
N LYS A 103 5.77 4.22 5.18
CA LYS A 103 6.41 3.68 3.97
C LYS A 103 5.48 3.72 2.77
N ILE A 104 4.22 3.31 2.93
CA ILE A 104 3.20 3.37 1.86
C ILE A 104 2.93 4.82 1.48
N PHE A 105 2.70 5.69 2.47
CA PHE A 105 2.45 7.11 2.28
C PHE A 105 3.57 7.79 1.49
N SER A 106 4.83 7.56 1.87
CA SER A 106 6.00 8.16 1.20
C SER A 106 6.04 7.83 -0.29
N PHE A 107 5.72 6.58 -0.65
CA PHE A 107 5.66 6.17 -2.04
C PHE A 107 4.46 6.78 -2.80
N LEU A 108 3.28 6.82 -2.17
CA LEU A 108 2.11 7.49 -2.75
C LEU A 108 2.36 8.98 -2.98
N LEU A 109 3.09 9.64 -2.08
CA LEU A 109 3.48 11.04 -2.22
C LEU A 109 4.41 11.26 -3.41
N GLN A 110 5.41 10.38 -3.60
CA GLN A 110 6.30 10.42 -4.76
C GLN A 110 5.51 10.28 -6.08
N LEU A 111 4.54 9.36 -6.12
CA LEU A 111 3.64 9.21 -7.26
C LEU A 111 2.81 10.47 -7.52
N LYS A 112 2.20 11.04 -6.47
CA LYS A 112 1.41 12.28 -6.57
C LYS A 112 2.28 13.45 -7.07
N HIS A 113 3.52 13.53 -6.60
CA HIS A 113 4.49 14.51 -7.07
C HIS A 113 4.79 14.36 -8.57
N MET A 114 4.90 13.14 -9.10
CA MET A 114 5.10 12.93 -10.55
C MET A 114 3.89 13.38 -11.38
N VAL A 115 2.67 13.11 -10.90
CA VAL A 115 1.44 13.59 -11.55
C VAL A 115 1.40 15.11 -11.58
N TRP A 116 1.74 15.76 -10.47
CA TRP A 116 1.78 17.22 -10.38
C TRP A 116 2.87 17.82 -11.27
N THR A 117 4.06 17.23 -11.27
CA THR A 117 5.20 17.60 -12.13
C THR A 117 4.79 17.62 -13.61
N LEU A 118 4.07 16.60 -14.08
CA LEU A 118 3.64 16.51 -15.47
C LEU A 118 2.46 17.46 -15.79
N LYS A 119 1.62 17.80 -14.81
CA LYS A 119 0.65 18.89 -14.93
C LYS A 119 1.35 20.24 -15.07
N ASP A 120 2.38 20.51 -14.26
CA ASP A 120 3.19 21.73 -14.34
C ASP A 120 3.89 21.87 -15.70
N VAL A 121 4.50 20.80 -16.20
CA VAL A 121 5.07 20.75 -17.57
C VAL A 121 4.02 21.12 -18.62
N TRP A 122 2.79 20.62 -18.49
CA TRP A 122 1.71 20.97 -19.42
C TRP A 122 1.33 22.44 -19.36
N PHE A 123 1.17 23.01 -18.16
CA PHE A 123 0.90 24.44 -18.01
C PHE A 123 2.02 25.29 -18.61
N HIS A 124 3.27 24.89 -18.38
CA HIS A 124 4.44 25.55 -18.95
C HIS A 124 4.41 25.52 -20.48
N LEU A 125 4.20 24.36 -21.10
CA LEU A 125 4.09 24.22 -22.55
C LEU A 125 2.90 25.00 -23.13
N LYS A 126 1.73 24.97 -22.46
CA LYS A 126 0.54 25.72 -22.87
C LYS A 126 0.82 27.23 -22.90
N ARG A 127 1.45 27.76 -21.85
CA ARG A 127 1.85 29.16 -21.76
C ARG A 127 2.82 29.54 -22.89
N THR A 128 3.84 28.71 -23.13
CA THR A 128 4.81 28.94 -24.20
C THR A 128 4.17 28.94 -25.58
N ALA A 129 3.25 28.01 -25.85
CA ALA A 129 2.53 27.97 -27.13
C ALA A 129 1.81 29.29 -27.42
N LEU A 130 1.20 29.88 -26.39
CA LEU A 130 0.38 31.07 -26.50
C LEU A 130 1.24 32.35 -26.58
N VAL A 131 2.29 32.47 -25.78
CA VAL A 131 3.13 33.69 -25.69
C VAL A 131 4.22 33.75 -26.75
N LYS A 132 4.77 32.60 -27.15
CA LYS A 132 5.92 32.51 -28.08
C LYS A 132 5.53 31.95 -29.45
N HIS A 133 4.25 31.75 -29.70
CA HIS A 133 3.71 31.12 -30.93
C HIS A 133 4.44 29.82 -31.31
N ALA A 134 4.88 29.07 -30.29
CA ALA A 134 5.71 27.88 -30.47
C ALA A 134 4.93 26.66 -31.01
N SER A 135 3.61 26.76 -31.16
CA SER A 135 2.73 25.68 -31.64
C SER A 135 3.13 25.11 -33.00
N ASN A 136 3.71 25.95 -33.86
CA ASN A 136 4.13 25.54 -35.20
C ASN A 136 5.46 24.77 -35.19
N SER A 137 6.18 24.78 -34.06
CA SER A 137 7.45 24.07 -33.91
C SER A 137 7.29 22.57 -33.85
N VAL A 138 8.08 21.85 -34.66
CA VAL A 138 8.18 20.39 -34.61
C VAL A 138 8.67 19.93 -33.22
N GLN A 139 9.62 20.67 -32.63
CA GLN A 139 10.13 20.37 -31.29
C GLN A 139 9.02 20.46 -30.24
N PHE A 140 8.14 21.47 -30.35
CA PHE A 140 7.01 21.64 -29.44
C PHE A 140 6.05 20.45 -29.50
N ARG A 141 5.67 20.04 -30.71
CA ARG A 141 4.80 18.86 -30.91
C ARG A 141 5.45 17.59 -30.36
N GLN A 142 6.76 17.40 -30.56
CA GLN A 142 7.50 16.26 -30.00
C GLN A 142 7.51 16.27 -28.47
N LEU A 143 7.76 17.42 -27.83
CA LEU A 143 7.72 17.52 -26.36
C LEU A 143 6.33 17.23 -25.78
N GLN A 144 5.26 17.61 -26.49
CA GLN A 144 3.90 17.24 -26.09
C GLN A 144 3.68 15.72 -26.12
N LEU A 145 4.20 15.03 -27.14
CA LEU A 145 4.15 13.57 -27.23
C LEU A 145 4.97 12.92 -26.09
N TYR A 146 6.18 13.39 -25.84
CA TYR A 146 7.03 12.87 -24.75
C TYR A 146 6.34 13.01 -23.40
N LYS A 147 5.77 14.19 -23.14
CA LYS A 147 4.99 14.46 -21.92
C LYS A 147 3.76 13.56 -21.82
N HIS A 148 3.06 13.32 -22.92
CA HIS A 148 1.89 12.44 -22.94
C HIS A 148 2.27 11.00 -22.56
N GLU A 149 3.35 10.47 -23.14
CA GLU A 149 3.82 9.10 -22.85
C GLU A 149 4.26 8.94 -21.39
N MET A 150 5.05 9.89 -20.86
CA MET A 150 5.43 9.91 -19.44
C MET A 150 4.20 9.98 -18.53
N GLN A 151 3.19 10.79 -18.90
CA GLN A 151 1.95 10.92 -18.13
C GLN A 151 1.13 9.64 -18.16
N HIS A 152 1.05 8.98 -19.31
CA HIS A 152 0.39 7.69 -19.42
C HIS A 152 1.02 6.68 -18.46
N PHE A 153 2.36 6.55 -18.48
CA PHE A 153 3.09 5.65 -17.59
C PHE A 153 2.79 5.91 -16.11
N VAL A 154 2.90 7.17 -15.66
CA VAL A 154 2.63 7.54 -14.26
C VAL A 154 1.17 7.25 -13.88
N LYS A 155 0.21 7.56 -14.76
CA LYS A 155 -1.21 7.28 -14.53
C LYS A 155 -1.50 5.79 -14.39
N VAL A 156 -0.85 4.94 -15.20
CA VAL A 156 -1.00 3.48 -15.10
C VAL A 156 -0.50 2.97 -13.75
N ILE A 157 0.70 3.37 -13.31
CA ILE A 157 1.20 2.99 -11.99
C ILE A 157 0.28 3.50 -10.88
N GLN A 158 -0.13 4.76 -10.95
CA GLN A 158 -1.04 5.35 -9.96
C GLN A 158 -2.36 4.57 -9.88
N GLY A 159 -2.98 4.27 -11.03
CA GLY A 159 -4.23 3.52 -11.09
C GLY A 159 -4.10 2.08 -10.60
N TYR A 160 -2.97 1.42 -10.87
CA TYR A 160 -2.65 0.11 -10.32
C TYR A 160 -2.55 0.13 -8.79
N ILE A 161 -1.72 1.02 -8.25
CA ILE A 161 -1.50 1.15 -6.81
C ILE A 161 -2.80 1.53 -6.09
N ALA A 162 -3.57 2.46 -6.65
CA ALA A 162 -4.85 2.85 -6.09
C ALA A 162 -5.85 1.69 -6.07
N ASN A 163 -5.97 0.94 -7.17
CA ASN A 163 -6.89 -0.20 -7.17
C ASN A 163 -6.43 -1.30 -6.18
N GLN A 164 -5.16 -1.70 -6.23
CA GLN A 164 -4.68 -2.84 -5.46
C GLN A 164 -4.58 -2.56 -3.96
N ILE A 165 -4.01 -1.41 -3.58
CA ILE A 165 -3.82 -1.05 -2.17
C ILE A 165 -5.10 -0.42 -1.63
N LEU A 166 -5.56 0.65 -2.26
CA LEU A 166 -6.58 1.50 -1.65
C LEU A 166 -7.98 0.88 -1.68
N HIS A 167 -8.28 0.07 -2.70
CA HIS A 167 -9.58 -0.58 -2.83
C HIS A 167 -9.55 -2.06 -2.43
N VAL A 168 -8.77 -2.89 -3.15
CA VAL A 168 -8.84 -4.35 -2.97
C VAL A 168 -8.37 -4.79 -1.58
N THR A 169 -7.19 -4.34 -1.10
CA THR A 169 -6.74 -4.75 0.25
C THR A 169 -7.62 -4.20 1.36
N TRP A 170 -8.20 -3.01 1.19
CA TRP A 170 -9.09 -2.43 2.19
C TRP A 170 -10.40 -3.20 2.30
N CYS A 171 -11.02 -3.57 1.18
CA CYS A 171 -12.26 -4.35 1.17
C CYS A 171 -12.04 -5.74 1.80
N GLU A 172 -10.93 -6.40 1.47
CA GLU A 172 -10.53 -7.66 2.10
C GLU A 172 -10.31 -7.51 3.62
N PHE A 173 -9.72 -6.39 4.06
CA PHE A 173 -9.52 -6.07 5.46
C PHE A 173 -10.86 -5.87 6.19
N GLY A 174 -11.76 -5.04 5.65
CA GLY A 174 -13.07 -4.78 6.25
C GLY A 174 -13.89 -6.06 6.43
N ASN A 175 -13.95 -6.92 5.41
CA ASN A 175 -14.67 -8.20 5.49
C ASN A 175 -14.10 -9.13 6.55
N LYS A 176 -12.77 -9.19 6.70
CA LYS A 176 -12.13 -9.99 7.76
C LYS A 176 -12.36 -9.37 9.13
N LEU A 177 -12.29 -8.04 9.23
CA LEU A 177 -12.46 -7.30 10.48
C LEU A 177 -13.85 -7.51 11.08
N SER A 178 -14.91 -7.63 10.26
CA SER A 178 -16.26 -7.93 10.74
C SER A 178 -16.42 -9.33 11.36
N SER A 179 -15.45 -10.23 11.16
CA SER A 179 -15.51 -11.62 11.63
C SER A 179 -14.63 -11.91 12.84
N VAL A 180 -13.91 -10.91 13.36
CA VAL A 180 -12.95 -11.09 14.47
C VAL A 180 -13.66 -11.34 15.80
N GLY A 181 -13.19 -12.32 16.56
CA GLY A 181 -13.78 -12.74 17.82
C GLY A 181 -12.95 -12.42 19.07
N ASN A 182 -11.73 -11.91 18.92
CA ASN A 182 -10.84 -11.57 20.03
C ASN A 182 -9.85 -10.46 19.64
N LEU A 183 -9.15 -9.90 20.63
CA LEU A 183 -8.21 -8.79 20.44
C LEU A 183 -7.02 -9.16 19.54
N GLU A 184 -6.48 -10.36 19.70
CA GLU A 184 -5.35 -10.84 18.90
C GLU A 184 -5.72 -10.93 17.40
N GLU A 185 -6.94 -11.35 17.10
CA GLU A 185 -7.45 -11.39 15.72
C GLU A 185 -7.58 -9.98 15.11
N ILE A 186 -7.97 -8.97 15.88
CA ILE A 186 -7.99 -7.57 15.41
C ILE A 186 -6.56 -7.15 15.00
N TYR A 187 -5.59 -7.32 15.91
CA TYR A 187 -4.18 -7.02 15.65
C TYR A 187 -3.64 -7.77 14.43
N ARG A 188 -3.82 -9.08 14.38
CA ARG A 188 -3.33 -9.92 13.28
C ARG A 188 -3.94 -9.54 11.94
N THR A 189 -5.23 -9.24 11.91
CA THR A 189 -5.95 -8.84 10.69
C THR A 189 -5.43 -7.49 10.17
N HIS A 190 -5.16 -6.54 11.07
CA HIS A 190 -4.57 -5.25 10.71
C HIS A 190 -3.12 -5.38 10.21
N ALA A 191 -2.30 -6.19 10.90
CA ALA A 191 -0.93 -6.47 10.49
C ALA A 191 -0.88 -7.16 9.12
N GLU A 192 -1.79 -8.11 8.85
CA GLU A 192 -1.92 -8.78 7.56
C GLU A 192 -2.33 -7.80 6.45
N TYR A 193 -3.29 -6.91 6.71
CA TYR A 193 -3.68 -5.84 5.79
C TYR A 193 -2.47 -5.01 5.35
N LEU A 194 -1.67 -4.52 6.30
CA LEU A 194 -0.49 -3.72 6.01
C LEU A 194 0.60 -4.49 5.27
N ASN A 195 0.86 -5.74 5.66
CA ASN A 195 1.81 -6.59 4.95
C ASN A 195 1.38 -6.82 3.50
N LYS A 196 0.09 -7.06 3.28
CA LYS A 196 -0.49 -7.25 1.95
C LYS A 196 -0.42 -5.97 1.12
N ALA A 197 -0.69 -4.81 1.72
CA ALA A 197 -0.56 -3.50 1.09
C ALA A 197 0.89 -3.22 0.65
N ILE A 198 1.88 -3.43 1.53
CA ILE A 198 3.31 -3.28 1.20
C ILE A 198 3.72 -4.24 0.08
N PHE A 199 3.26 -5.49 0.16
CA PHE A 199 3.55 -6.51 -0.84
C PHE A 199 2.98 -6.15 -2.21
N ARG A 200 1.70 -5.79 -2.29
CA ARG A 200 1.03 -5.35 -3.53
C ARG A 200 1.55 -4.00 -4.05
N GLY A 201 2.05 -3.15 -3.16
CA GLY A 201 2.68 -1.87 -3.53
C GLY A 201 4.08 -1.97 -4.10
N LEU A 202 4.65 -3.18 -4.26
CA LEU A 202 6.04 -3.40 -4.67
C LEU A 202 7.07 -2.78 -3.70
N LEU A 203 6.68 -2.58 -2.44
CA LEU A 203 7.50 -1.93 -1.39
C LEU A 203 8.29 -2.93 -0.54
N THR A 204 8.37 -4.19 -0.97
CA THR A 204 9.15 -5.23 -0.29
C THR A 204 10.60 -5.24 -0.77
N GLU A 205 11.50 -5.76 0.06
CA GLU A 205 12.91 -5.91 -0.30
C GLU A 205 13.10 -6.81 -1.52
N LYS A 206 12.29 -7.87 -1.67
CA LYS A 206 12.29 -8.74 -2.85
C LYS A 206 11.90 -8.01 -4.14
N ALA A 207 11.05 -6.98 -4.03
CA ALA A 207 10.63 -6.14 -5.15
C ALA A 207 11.54 -4.92 -5.39
N ALA A 208 12.60 -4.74 -4.59
CA ALA A 208 13.50 -3.59 -4.69
C ALA A 208 14.08 -3.37 -6.11
N PRO A 209 14.44 -4.40 -6.90
CA PRO A 209 14.92 -4.19 -8.28
C PRO A 209 13.87 -3.48 -9.16
N VAL A 210 12.59 -3.81 -9.00
CA VAL A 210 11.48 -3.19 -9.74
C VAL A 210 11.30 -1.75 -9.27
N MET A 211 11.31 -1.53 -7.95
CA MET A 211 11.15 -0.20 -7.37
C MET A 211 12.29 0.75 -7.77
N ASN A 212 13.53 0.25 -7.84
CA ASN A 212 14.68 1.04 -8.29
C ASN A 212 14.53 1.53 -9.74
N ILE A 213 13.93 0.73 -10.62
CA ILE A 213 13.62 1.14 -12.00
C ILE A 213 12.55 2.25 -11.98
N ILE A 214 11.50 2.09 -11.17
CA ILE A 214 10.45 3.11 -11.01
C ILE A 214 11.05 4.44 -10.53
N HIS A 215 11.92 4.40 -9.52
CA HIS A 215 12.61 5.60 -9.00
C HIS A 215 13.53 6.24 -10.06
N SER A 216 14.19 5.42 -10.89
CA SER A 216 14.99 5.92 -12.02
C SER A 216 14.12 6.64 -13.04
N ILE A 217 12.93 6.10 -13.34
CA ILE A 217 11.94 6.73 -14.22
C ILE A 217 11.43 8.06 -13.63
N PHE A 218 11.11 8.10 -12.33
CA PHE A 218 10.70 9.35 -11.66
C PHE A 218 11.79 10.42 -11.75
N SER A 219 13.04 10.02 -11.52
CA SER A 219 14.20 10.92 -11.65
C SER A 219 14.33 11.49 -13.06
N LEU A 220 14.05 10.70 -14.10
CA LEU A 220 14.05 11.16 -15.49
C LEU A 220 12.91 12.15 -15.79
N ILE A 221 11.72 11.94 -15.23
CA ILE A 221 10.59 12.87 -15.37
C ILE A 221 10.93 14.22 -14.71
N LEU A 222 11.53 14.19 -13.51
CA LEU A 222 12.00 15.40 -12.84
C LEU A 222 13.12 16.09 -13.64
N LYS A 223 14.09 15.34 -14.14
CA LYS A 223 15.17 15.85 -14.99
C LYS A 223 14.61 16.53 -16.25
N PHE A 224 13.65 15.90 -16.92
CA PHE A 224 12.97 16.45 -18.10
C PHE A 224 12.29 17.79 -17.77
N ARG A 225 11.55 17.86 -16.66
CA ARG A 225 10.94 19.12 -16.19
C ARG A 225 11.99 20.20 -15.96
N SER A 226 13.05 19.89 -15.21
CA SER A 226 14.10 20.86 -14.90
C SER A 226 14.78 21.38 -16.17
N GLN A 227 15.05 20.51 -17.14
CA GLN A 227 15.63 20.90 -18.43
C GLN A 227 14.70 21.83 -19.23
N LEU A 228 13.39 21.57 -19.22
CA LEU A 228 12.40 22.41 -19.88
C LEU A 228 12.28 23.80 -19.23
N ILE A 229 12.31 23.88 -17.90
CA ILE A 229 12.13 25.14 -17.17
C ILE A 229 13.42 25.97 -17.15
N SER A 230 14.58 25.32 -17.23
CA SER A 230 15.89 25.99 -17.11
C SER A 230 16.20 27.02 -18.20
N GLN A 231 15.55 26.95 -19.36
CA GLN A 231 15.83 27.84 -20.50
C GLN A 231 14.50 28.28 -21.14
N SER A 232 14.49 29.48 -21.72
CA SER A 232 13.35 29.97 -22.48
C SER A 232 13.40 29.51 -23.94
N TRP A 233 12.24 29.51 -24.59
CA TRP A 233 12.13 29.31 -26.02
C TRP A 233 12.65 30.54 -26.76
N ASN A 234 13.46 30.31 -27.79
CA ASN A 234 14.04 31.34 -28.64
C ASN A 234 13.40 31.30 -30.02
N PHE A 235 13.27 32.45 -30.68
CA PHE A 235 12.77 32.53 -32.03
C PHE A 235 13.93 32.48 -33.02
N ASP A 236 13.98 31.44 -33.85
CA ASP A 236 14.97 31.33 -34.92
C ASP A 236 14.46 32.11 -36.14
N SER A 237 15.09 33.27 -36.39
CA SER A 237 14.72 34.15 -37.51
C SER A 237 14.98 33.52 -38.87
N SER A 238 15.90 32.56 -38.96
CA SER A 238 16.21 31.88 -40.24
C SER A 238 15.12 30.89 -40.64
N LYS A 239 14.58 30.14 -39.68
CA LYS A 239 13.58 29.11 -39.90
C LYS A 239 12.14 29.58 -39.65
N HIS A 240 11.96 30.76 -39.06
CA HIS A 240 10.67 31.28 -38.60
C HIS A 240 9.97 30.33 -37.61
N VAL A 241 10.75 29.66 -36.75
CA VAL A 241 10.23 28.67 -35.78
C VAL A 241 10.80 28.92 -34.39
N ALA A 242 9.99 28.67 -33.37
CA ALA A 242 10.47 28.64 -31.99
C ALA A 242 11.31 27.37 -31.74
N VAL A 243 12.48 27.54 -31.14
CA VAL A 243 13.44 26.47 -30.83
C VAL A 243 13.79 26.52 -29.35
N HIS A 244 13.91 25.34 -28.72
CA HIS A 244 14.36 25.24 -27.34
C HIS A 244 15.84 24.82 -27.30
N PRO A 245 16.74 25.57 -26.65
CA PRO A 245 18.18 25.25 -26.61
C PRO A 245 18.47 23.84 -26.06
N ASN A 246 17.75 23.44 -25.01
CA ASN A 246 17.93 22.13 -24.37
C ASN A 246 17.10 21.00 -25.00
N PHE A 247 16.56 21.19 -26.21
CA PHE A 247 15.73 20.16 -26.85
C PHE A 247 16.45 18.81 -26.98
N GLY A 248 17.73 18.81 -27.40
CA GLY A 248 18.52 17.59 -27.52
C GLY A 248 18.70 16.84 -26.20
N LEU A 249 18.90 17.57 -25.08
CA LEU A 249 19.01 16.97 -23.75
C LEU A 249 17.69 16.36 -23.26
N MET A 250 16.57 17.02 -23.57
CA MET A 250 15.23 16.51 -23.27
C MET A 250 14.92 15.24 -24.08
N GLN A 251 15.31 15.22 -25.37
CA GLN A 251 15.16 14.06 -26.23
C GLN A 251 15.99 12.87 -25.73
N GLN A 252 17.23 13.10 -25.29
CA GLN A 252 18.05 12.06 -24.67
C GLN A 252 17.39 11.52 -23.40
N SER A 253 16.93 12.40 -22.50
CA SER A 253 16.25 11.99 -21.26
C SER A 253 14.98 11.19 -21.54
N TYR A 254 14.23 11.56 -22.58
CA TYR A 254 13.07 10.80 -23.06
C TYR A 254 13.44 9.42 -23.61
N ASN A 255 14.49 9.31 -24.41
CA ASN A 255 14.94 8.02 -24.93
C ASN A 255 15.37 7.08 -23.79
N THR A 256 16.06 7.61 -22.77
CA THR A 256 16.40 6.85 -21.56
C THR A 256 15.13 6.44 -20.79
N PHE A 257 14.13 7.32 -20.71
CA PHE A 257 12.82 6.98 -20.13
C PHE A 257 12.17 5.81 -20.87
N LYS A 258 12.12 5.84 -22.21
CA LYS A 258 11.57 4.74 -23.01
C LYS A 258 12.30 3.43 -22.75
N TYR A 259 13.63 3.46 -22.69
CA TYR A 259 14.46 2.30 -22.39
C TYR A 259 14.10 1.69 -21.03
N TYR A 260 14.05 2.50 -19.97
CA TYR A 260 13.67 2.00 -18.65
C TYR A 260 12.22 1.53 -18.58
N SER A 261 11.31 2.17 -19.32
CA SER A 261 9.91 1.75 -19.40
C SER A 261 9.77 0.36 -20.05
N HIS A 262 10.50 0.09 -21.15
CA HIS A 262 10.55 -1.23 -21.76
C HIS A 262 11.25 -2.25 -20.86
N PHE A 263 12.35 -1.85 -20.23
CA PHE A 263 13.07 -2.70 -19.30
C PHE A 263 12.18 -3.10 -18.11
N LEU A 264 11.42 -2.16 -17.53
CA LEU A 264 10.47 -2.43 -16.47
C LEU A 264 9.41 -3.44 -16.93
N PHE A 265 8.82 -3.24 -18.11
CA PHE A 265 7.85 -4.16 -18.69
C PHE A 265 8.43 -5.58 -18.80
N ASN A 266 9.66 -5.73 -19.30
CA ASN A 266 10.33 -7.01 -19.43
C ASN A 266 10.63 -7.66 -18.08
N VAL A 267 11.05 -6.88 -17.09
CA VAL A 267 11.31 -7.37 -15.73
C VAL A 267 10.02 -7.87 -15.08
N VAL A 268 8.94 -7.09 -15.15
CA VAL A 268 7.66 -7.48 -14.55
C VAL A 268 7.07 -8.70 -15.25
N THR A 269 7.18 -8.78 -16.59
CA THR A 269 6.75 -9.97 -17.35
C THR A 269 7.51 -11.22 -16.92
N LYS A 270 8.84 -11.13 -16.75
CA LYS A 270 9.65 -12.25 -16.24
C LYS A 270 9.28 -12.67 -14.82
N LEU A 271 8.93 -11.71 -13.96
CA LEU A 271 8.49 -11.99 -12.59
C LEU A 271 7.16 -12.73 -12.58
N VAL A 272 6.18 -12.24 -13.35
CA VAL A 272 4.86 -12.87 -13.49
C VAL A 272 4.99 -14.29 -14.04
N ASN A 273 5.79 -14.49 -15.10
CA ASN A 273 6.00 -15.82 -15.69
C ASN A 273 6.65 -16.83 -14.72
N ARG A 274 7.34 -16.35 -13.68
CA ARG A 274 7.91 -17.18 -12.61
C ARG A 274 6.92 -17.43 -11.47
N GLY A 275 5.67 -16.99 -11.59
CA GLY A 275 4.64 -17.08 -10.57
C GLY A 275 4.77 -16.03 -9.45
N TYR A 276 5.62 -15.01 -9.61
CA TYR A 276 5.72 -13.94 -8.62
C TYR A 276 4.52 -12.99 -8.77
N GLN A 277 3.69 -12.91 -7.72
CA GLN A 277 2.60 -11.94 -7.57
C GLN A 277 1.57 -11.94 -8.72
N PRO A 278 0.51 -12.78 -8.67
CA PRO A 278 -0.51 -12.86 -9.73
C PRO A 278 -1.18 -11.51 -10.06
N HIS A 279 -1.31 -10.62 -9.08
CA HIS A 279 -1.85 -9.27 -9.29
C HIS A 279 -1.00 -8.37 -10.19
N LEU A 280 0.25 -8.73 -10.50
CA LEU A 280 1.06 -8.01 -11.48
C LEU A 280 0.62 -8.28 -12.93
N GLU A 281 -0.19 -9.32 -13.17
CA GLU A 281 -0.83 -9.51 -14.48
C GLU A 281 -1.77 -8.34 -14.82
N ASP A 282 -2.56 -7.88 -13.85
CA ASP A 282 -3.41 -6.68 -14.00
C ASP A 282 -2.56 -5.43 -14.30
N PHE A 283 -1.38 -5.31 -13.69
CA PHE A 283 -0.44 -4.24 -14.02
C PHE A 283 0.08 -4.34 -15.47
N LEU A 284 0.49 -5.53 -15.90
CA LEU A 284 0.99 -5.77 -17.26
C LEU A 284 -0.09 -5.52 -18.32
N LEU A 285 -1.32 -5.91 -18.04
CA LEU A 285 -2.47 -5.65 -18.92
C LEU A 285 -2.71 -4.15 -19.07
N ARG A 286 -2.64 -3.38 -17.98
CA ARG A 286 -2.85 -1.92 -18.03
C ARG A 286 -1.71 -1.18 -18.72
N ILE A 287 -0.47 -1.58 -18.47
CA ILE A 287 0.68 -0.90 -19.07
C ILE A 287 0.77 -1.19 -20.58
N ASN A 288 0.43 -2.41 -20.99
CA ASN A 288 0.59 -2.88 -22.37
C ASN A 288 -0.75 -3.14 -23.08
N PHE A 289 -1.82 -2.43 -22.70
CA PHE A 289 -3.17 -2.66 -23.25
C PHE A 289 -3.20 -2.56 -24.78
N ASN A 290 -2.44 -1.61 -25.35
CA ASN A 290 -2.34 -1.38 -26.80
C ASN A 290 -1.19 -2.15 -27.46
N ASN A 291 -0.58 -3.15 -26.80
CA ASN A 291 0.62 -3.85 -27.27
C ASN A 291 1.83 -2.96 -27.55
N TYR A 292 1.87 -1.73 -27.01
CA TYR A 292 2.94 -0.75 -27.20
C TYR A 292 4.35 -1.32 -26.93
N TYR A 293 4.48 -2.23 -25.97
CA TYR A 293 5.76 -2.84 -25.59
C TYR A 293 6.07 -4.16 -26.32
N LYS A 294 5.18 -4.64 -27.21
CA LYS A 294 5.41 -5.86 -28.02
C LYS A 294 6.10 -5.56 -29.35
N ASP A 295 6.01 -4.33 -29.83
CA ASP A 295 6.62 -3.88 -31.08
C ASP A 295 8.03 -3.33 -30.84
N ASN A 296 9.00 -4.24 -30.64
CA ASN A 296 10.43 -4.00 -30.88
C ASN A 296 11.17 -5.33 -31.09
#